data_AF-A0A3D1S1Z3-F1
#
_entry.id   AF-A0A3D1S1Z3-F1
#
_cell.length_a   1.000
_cell.length_b   1.000
_cell.length_c   1.000
_cell.angle_alpha   90.00
_cell.angle_beta   90.00
_cell.angle_gamma   90.00
#
_symmetry.space_group_name_H-M   'P 1'
#
loop_
_entity.id
_entity.type
_entity.pdbx_description
1 polymer ?
#
loop_
_entity_poly.entity_id
_entity_poly.type
_entity_poly.pdbx_seq_one_letter_code
_entity_poly.pdbx_strand_id
1 'polypeptide(L)' 'IVKHQGHVKSRQQLMDESQMVVDDTTITSHIKRIRKKFIIIDTQFDYIETVYGMGYRWKQH' A
#
# COMPACT_ATOMS: atom_id res chain seq x y z
N ILE A 1 36.49 -14.88 25.24
CA ILE A 1 36.56 -13.56 24.56
C ILE A 1 35.27 -13.44 23.75
N VAL A 2 34.13 -13.01 24.33
CA VAL A 2 33.79 -11.68 24.87
C VAL A 2 33.24 -10.74 23.78
N LYS A 3 31.93 -10.43 23.90
CA LYS A 3 31.18 -9.22 23.44
C LYS A 3 30.87 -9.14 21.92
N HIS A 4 29.63 -9.17 21.43
CA HIS A 4 28.42 -8.47 21.90
C HIS A 4 27.11 -9.18 21.49
N GLN A 5 26.31 -9.55 22.49
CA GLN A 5 24.84 -9.54 22.40
C GLN A 5 24.40 -8.08 22.17
N GLY A 6 23.48 -7.81 21.24
CA GLY A 6 22.71 -6.55 21.29
C GLY A 6 22.66 -5.64 20.06
N HIS A 7 23.02 -6.08 18.84
CA HIS A 7 22.55 -5.34 17.65
C HIS A 7 21.20 -5.87 17.21
N VAL A 8 20.16 -5.44 17.91
CA VAL A 8 18.82 -5.33 17.31
C VAL A 8 19.03 -4.40 16.12
N LYS A 9 18.93 -4.92 14.89
CA LYS A 9 18.66 -4.05 13.75
C LYS A 9 17.35 -3.36 14.10
N SER A 10 17.46 -2.09 14.48
CA SER A 10 16.34 -1.29 14.94
C SER A 10 15.26 -1.34 13.86
N ARG A 11 13.99 -1.48 14.28
CA ARG A 11 12.80 -1.36 13.44
C ARG A 11 12.88 -0.19 12.43
N GLN A 12 13.65 0.84 12.76
CA GLN A 12 13.98 1.98 11.90
C GLN A 12 14.70 1.63 10.58
N GLN A 13 15.63 0.67 10.55
CA GLN A 13 16.33 0.28 9.31
C GLN A 13 15.47 -0.56 8.37
N LEU A 14 14.50 -1.31 8.90
CA LEU A 14 13.51 -2.03 8.11
C LEU A 14 12.47 -1.10 7.48
N MET A 15 12.17 0.04 8.14
CA MET A 15 11.32 1.10 7.59
C MET A 15 12.03 1.90 6.47
N ASP A 16 13.36 1.98 6.50
CA ASP A 16 14.16 2.62 5.43
C ASP A 16 14.30 1.73 4.17
N GLU A 17 14.31 0.40 4.32
CA GLU A 17 14.57 -0.52 3.19
C GLU A 17 13.33 -0.86 2.34
N SER A 18 12.12 -0.56 2.79
CA SER A 18 10.91 -0.98 2.10
C SER A 18 9.85 0.12 2.14
N GLN A 19 9.72 0.88 1.05
CA GLN A 19 8.44 1.14 0.32
C GLN A 19 7.17 1.54 1.11
N MET A 20 7.22 1.80 2.42
CA MET A 20 6.06 1.94 3.29
C MET A 20 5.43 3.33 3.22
N VAL A 21 6.11 4.27 2.58
CA VAL A 21 5.60 5.61 2.27
C VAL A 21 5.84 5.90 0.80
N VAL A 22 5.44 4.99 -0.10
CA VAL A 22 5.06 5.45 -1.44
C VAL A 22 3.76 6.22 -1.23
N ASP A 23 3.91 7.47 -0.80
CA ASP A 23 2.91 8.51 -0.56
C ASP A 23 1.46 8.01 -0.73
N ASP A 24 0.70 7.89 0.36
CA ASP A 24 -0.75 7.55 0.31
C ASP A 24 -1.50 8.39 -0.74
N THR A 25 -1.02 9.61 -0.97
CA THR A 25 -1.46 10.54 -2.01
C THR A 25 -1.21 10.04 -3.44
N THR A 26 -0.05 9.44 -3.69
CA THR A 26 0.32 8.79 -4.96
C THR A 26 -0.56 7.58 -5.18
N ILE A 27 -0.64 6.64 -4.23
CA ILE A 27 -1.46 5.43 -4.37
C ILE A 27 -2.94 5.81 -4.60
N THR A 28 -3.48 6.78 -3.86
CA THR A 28 -4.83 7.31 -4.08
C THR A 28 -5.04 7.79 -5.51
N SER A 29 -4.08 8.55 -6.05
CA SER A 29 -4.15 9.07 -7.42
C SER A 29 -4.10 7.97 -8.47
N HIS A 30 -3.29 6.92 -8.25
CA HIS A 30 -3.25 5.75 -9.11
C HIS A 30 -4.57 4.98 -9.07
N ILE A 31 -5.14 4.72 -7.88
CA ILE A 31 -6.43 4.04 -7.74
C ILE A 31 -7.56 4.83 -8.41
N LYS A 32 -7.58 6.15 -8.28
CA LYS A 32 -8.56 7.01 -9.00
C LYS A 32 -8.45 6.86 -10.51
N ARG A 33 -7.23 6.85 -11.06
CA ARG A 33 -7.00 6.68 -12.50
C ARG A 33 -7.44 5.29 -12.98
N ILE A 34 -7.17 4.25 -12.19
CA ILE A 34 -7.59 2.88 -12.49
C ILE A 34 -9.11 2.78 -12.52
N ARG A 35 -9.81 3.23 -11.46
CA ARG A 35 -11.30 3.26 -11.41
C ARG A 35 -11.88 4.01 -12.61
N LYS A 36 -11.31 5.17 -12.98
CA LYS A 36 -11.79 5.95 -14.13
C LYS A 36 -11.68 5.17 -15.45
N LYS A 37 -10.61 4.41 -15.67
CA LYS A 37 -10.46 3.56 -16.88
C LYS A 37 -11.51 2.45 -16.92
N PHE A 38 -11.79 1.83 -15.78
CA PHE A 38 -12.82 0.80 -15.71
C PHE A 38 -14.24 1.37 -15.87
N ILE A 39 -14.54 2.52 -15.27
CA ILE A 39 -15.85 3.19 -15.41
C ILE A 39 -16.19 3.52 -16.88
N ILE A 40 -15.18 3.80 -17.71
CA ILE A 40 -15.37 4.05 -19.15
C ILE A 40 -15.87 2.78 -19.87
N ILE A 41 -15.46 1.59 -19.41
CA ILE A 41 -15.81 0.30 -20.01
C ILE A 41 -17.07 -0.29 -19.35
N ASP A 42 -17.18 -0.14 -18.03
CA ASP A 42 -18.25 -0.63 -17.18
C ASP A 42 -18.64 0.45 -16.18
N THR A 43 -19.77 1.12 -16.42
CA THR A 43 -20.27 2.22 -15.59
C THR A 43 -20.65 1.78 -14.18
N GLN A 44 -20.79 0.47 -13.92
CA GLN A 44 -21.11 -0.09 -12.61
C GLN A 44 -19.87 -0.62 -11.87
N PHE A 45 -18.66 -0.34 -12.37
CA PHE A 45 -17.42 -0.81 -11.76
C PHE A 45 -17.28 -0.34 -10.29
N ASP A 46 -17.34 -1.30 -9.37
CA ASP A 46 -17.13 -1.09 -7.92
C ASP A 46 -16.26 -2.20 -7.29
N TYR A 47 -15.36 -2.79 -8.08
CA TYR A 47 -14.54 -3.91 -7.63
C TYR A 47 -13.31 -3.51 -6.82
N ILE A 48 -12.94 -2.22 -6.76
CA ILE A 48 -11.82 -1.75 -5.93
C ILE A 48 -12.38 -1.09 -4.68
N GLU A 49 -12.18 -1.71 -3.53
CA GLU A 49 -12.58 -1.21 -2.22
C GLU A 49 -11.42 -0.50 -1.52
N THR A 50 -11.72 0.61 -0.83
CA THR A 50 -10.78 1.27 0.08
C THR A 50 -10.95 0.66 1.47
N VAL A 51 -9.89 0.11 2.03
CA VAL A 51 -9.86 -0.43 3.38
C VAL A 51 -9.08 0.53 4.28
N TYR A 52 -9.80 1.29 5.11
CA TYR A 52 -9.21 2.29 5.99
C TYR A 52 -8.12 1.69 6.89
N GLY A 53 -6.92 2.26 6.84
CA GLY A 53 -5.75 1.78 7.59
C GLY A 53 -5.06 0.53 7.01
N MET A 54 -5.59 -0.08 5.95
CA MET A 54 -4.99 -1.27 5.29
C MET A 54 -4.75 -1.09 3.79
N GLY A 55 -5.25 -0.03 3.16
CA GLY A 55 -5.01 0.29 1.74
C GLY A 55 -6.21 -0.02 0.86
N TYR A 56 -6.02 -0.80 -0.21
CA TYR A 56 -7.04 -1.11 -1.21
C TYR A 56 -7.13 -2.61 -1.46
N ARG A 57 -8.34 -3.10 -1.76
CA ARG A 57 -8.61 -4.53 -2.02
C ARG A 57 -9.53 -4.70 -3.22
N TRP A 58 -9.36 -5.79 -3.95
CA TRP A 58 -10.31 -6.21 -4.98
C TRP A 58 -11.49 -6.97 -4.34
N LYS A 59 -12.73 -6.55 -4.58
CA LYS A 59 -13.93 -7.30 -4.18
C LYS A 59 -14.01 -8.54 -5.06
N GLN A 60 -14.09 -9.71 -4.43
CA GLN A 60 -14.45 -10.94 -5.14
C GLN A 60 -15.98 -10.99 -5.24
N HIS A 61 -16.48 -11.25 -6.44
CA HIS A 61 -17.90 -11.43 -6.70
C HIS A 61 -18.29 -12.90 -6.61
#